data_AF-A0A9D7XC57-F1
#
_entry.id   AF-A0A9D7XC57-F1
#
_cell.length_a   1.000
_cell.length_b   1.000
_cell.length_c   1.000
_cell.angle_alpha   90.00
_cell.angle_beta   90.00
_cell.angle_gamma   90.00
#
_symmetry.space_group_name_H-M   'P 1'
#
loop_
_entity.id
_entity.type
_entity.pdbx_description
1 polymer ?
#
loop_
_entity_poly.entity_id
_entity_poly.type
_entity_poly.pdbx_seq_one_letter_code
_entity_poly.pdbx_strand_id
1 'polypeptide(L)'
;MPEPTPTGTTHHVQLAGSAKSFDVAAGETVLAAARRAGLALPYSCLSGSCGSCKGQIIDGTVAYPYNPPEALSDSERAAGQALLCQAVPASDLTLAIREVEAIAGIPIRQLAVKVAAKHRLCDDVMELKLLPARREAFNYLPGQYLDILLPEGKRRAFSIANAPSHGDTLDLHIRRVSGGGFTQFVFDELRLGQVLRIEAPLGTFVPREGGDRPIVLMAGGTGFAPIKAIVEHLLDRHTQRALHIYWGARHVSDLYLEQLCRSWQASHPNVRYTPVLSEATALERNQYRSGPVHEAVLKDFPDLSRFDVYMSGPPPMIEAGRRAFVAANLPEDRLYYDSFDYAPDVLAALIRARSVGPG
;
A
#
# COMPACT_ATOMS: atom_id res chain seq x y z
N MET A 1 -1.24 27.70 -12.21
CA MET A 1 -2.25 27.89 -13.27
C MET A 1 -3.62 27.82 -12.62
N PRO A 2 -4.61 28.64 -13.02
CA PRO A 2 -5.98 28.45 -12.54
C PRO A 2 -6.46 27.05 -12.97
N GLU A 3 -7.08 26.32 -12.06
CA GLU A 3 -7.73 25.04 -12.39
C GLU A 3 -8.79 25.28 -13.46
N PRO A 4 -8.85 24.47 -14.53
CA PRO A 4 -9.91 24.60 -15.52
C PRO A 4 -11.25 24.27 -14.83
N THR A 5 -12.19 25.21 -14.87
CA THR A 5 -13.57 24.97 -14.47
C THR A 5 -14.13 23.83 -15.33
N PRO A 6 -14.60 22.71 -14.75
CA PRO A 6 -15.08 21.58 -15.54
C PRO A 6 -16.40 21.93 -16.22
N THR A 7 -16.35 22.27 -17.50
CA THR A 7 -17.50 22.28 -18.40
C THR A 7 -17.79 20.85 -18.85
N GLY A 8 -18.63 20.13 -18.11
CA GLY A 8 -19.13 18.82 -18.51
C GLY A 8 -20.24 18.32 -17.59
N THR A 9 -20.90 17.24 -18.00
CA THR A 9 -22.02 16.63 -17.28
C THR A 9 -21.53 15.97 -15.98
N THR A 10 -22.23 16.25 -14.87
CA THR A 10 -22.05 15.53 -13.61
C THR A 10 -22.84 14.22 -13.67
N HIS A 11 -22.26 13.13 -13.18
CA HIS A 11 -22.90 11.83 -13.14
C HIS A 11 -23.12 11.35 -11.71
N HIS A 12 -24.24 10.66 -11.50
CA HIS A 12 -24.60 10.12 -10.19
C HIS A 12 -24.14 8.67 -10.06
N VAL A 13 -23.55 8.32 -8.91
CA VAL A 13 -23.13 6.94 -8.61
C VAL A 13 -23.87 6.44 -7.38
N GLN A 14 -24.62 5.35 -7.53
CA GLN A 14 -25.30 4.63 -6.46
C GLN A 14 -24.54 3.36 -6.10
N LEU A 15 -24.26 3.14 -4.81
CA LEU A 15 -23.69 1.88 -4.34
C LEU A 15 -24.79 0.82 -4.21
N ALA A 16 -24.64 -0.29 -4.93
CA ALA A 16 -25.59 -1.40 -4.94
C ALA A 16 -25.75 -2.00 -3.53
N GLY A 17 -26.99 -2.20 -3.09
CA GLY A 17 -27.29 -2.76 -1.77
C GLY A 17 -27.07 -1.80 -0.59
N SER A 18 -26.84 -0.51 -0.84
CA SER A 18 -26.79 0.51 0.22
C SER A 18 -27.60 1.76 -0.18
N ALA A 19 -27.87 2.65 0.77
CA ALA A 19 -28.47 3.96 0.51
C ALA A 19 -27.42 5.05 0.16
N LYS A 20 -26.14 4.69 0.06
CA LYS A 20 -25.04 5.64 -0.18
C LYS A 20 -24.89 5.94 -1.66
N SER A 21 -24.78 7.22 -1.98
CA SER A 21 -24.52 7.70 -3.33
C SER A 21 -23.67 8.97 -3.31
N PHE A 22 -23.10 9.31 -4.46
CA PHE A 22 -22.23 10.46 -4.62
C PHE A 22 -22.21 10.95 -6.07
N ASP A 23 -21.91 12.23 -6.24
CA ASP A 23 -21.79 12.87 -7.54
C ASP A 23 -20.34 12.92 -8.00
N VAL A 24 -20.13 12.60 -9.28
CA VAL A 24 -18.83 12.63 -9.96
C VAL A 24 -18.82 13.81 -10.92
N ALA A 25 -17.93 14.77 -10.68
CA ALA A 25 -17.78 15.92 -11.57
C ALA A 25 -17.19 15.49 -12.93
N ALA A 26 -17.42 16.30 -13.96
CA ALA A 26 -16.87 16.01 -15.28
C ALA A 26 -15.35 15.90 -15.26
N GLY A 27 -14.82 14.78 -15.78
CA GLY A 27 -13.38 14.46 -15.76
C GLY A 27 -12.86 13.95 -14.42
N GLU A 28 -13.67 13.89 -13.37
CA GLU A 28 -13.29 13.28 -12.10
C GLU A 28 -13.40 11.76 -12.18
N THR A 29 -12.48 11.05 -11.54
CA THR A 29 -12.56 9.58 -11.45
C THR A 29 -13.54 9.17 -10.35
N VAL A 30 -14.19 8.00 -10.52
CA VAL A 30 -15.17 7.48 -9.55
C VAL A 30 -14.56 7.40 -8.14
N LEU A 31 -13.33 6.92 -8.00
CA LEU A 31 -12.65 6.85 -6.71
C LEU A 31 -12.34 8.22 -6.11
N ALA A 32 -11.95 9.21 -6.92
CA ALA A 32 -11.67 10.56 -6.42
C ALA A 32 -12.95 11.19 -5.85
N ALA A 33 -14.07 11.07 -6.58
CA ALA A 33 -15.37 11.55 -6.15
C ALA A 33 -15.85 10.83 -4.87
N ALA A 34 -15.71 9.51 -4.80
CA ALA A 34 -16.05 8.73 -3.60
C ALA A 34 -15.27 9.20 -2.37
N ARG A 35 -13.96 9.41 -2.51
CA ARG A 35 -13.10 9.91 -1.43
C ARG A 35 -13.49 11.33 -1.00
N ARG A 36 -13.83 12.21 -1.96
CA ARG A 36 -14.34 13.56 -1.70
C ARG A 36 -15.68 13.53 -0.95
N ALA A 37 -16.54 12.56 -1.25
CA ALA A 37 -17.79 12.31 -0.54
C ALA A 37 -17.62 11.60 0.82
N GLY A 38 -16.39 11.29 1.23
CA GLY A 38 -16.10 10.60 2.49
C GLY A 38 -16.38 9.09 2.49
N LEU A 39 -16.54 8.48 1.31
CA LEU A 39 -16.74 7.04 1.16
C LEU A 39 -15.41 6.28 1.15
N ALA A 40 -15.38 5.19 1.89
CA ALA A 40 -14.20 4.35 2.10
C ALA A 40 -14.12 3.21 1.08
N LEU A 41 -13.97 3.54 -0.21
CA LEU A 41 -13.77 2.53 -1.25
C LEU A 41 -12.33 1.98 -1.23
N PRO A 42 -12.10 0.68 -1.52
CA PRO A 42 -10.76 0.09 -1.63
C PRO A 42 -9.88 0.78 -2.67
N TYR A 43 -8.61 0.99 -2.35
CA TYR A 43 -7.58 1.45 -3.28
C TYR A 43 -6.16 1.28 -2.72
N SER A 44 -5.17 1.35 -3.62
CA SER A 44 -3.74 1.42 -3.28
C SER A 44 -2.95 2.31 -4.26
N CYS A 45 -2.52 1.82 -5.42
CA CYS A 45 -1.58 2.54 -6.31
C CYS A 45 -2.10 3.86 -6.93
N LEU A 46 -3.41 4.01 -7.06
CA LEU A 46 -4.09 5.08 -7.81
C LEU A 46 -3.74 5.21 -9.31
N SER A 47 -2.78 4.46 -9.85
CA SER A 47 -2.34 4.52 -11.26
C SER A 47 -3.03 3.55 -12.20
N GLY A 48 -3.82 2.61 -11.68
CA GLY A 48 -4.48 1.56 -12.48
C GLY A 48 -3.67 0.27 -12.65
N SER A 49 -2.50 0.16 -12.01
CA SER A 49 -1.57 -0.98 -12.16
C SER A 49 -1.73 -2.10 -11.12
N CYS A 50 -2.44 -1.88 -10.01
CA CYS A 50 -2.55 -2.89 -8.93
C CYS A 50 -3.92 -3.59 -8.81
N GLY A 51 -4.98 -3.05 -9.43
CA GLY A 51 -6.32 -3.64 -9.36
C GLY A 51 -7.08 -3.51 -8.02
N SER A 52 -6.51 -2.87 -6.98
CA SER A 52 -7.13 -2.78 -5.64
C SER A 52 -8.47 -2.02 -5.63
N CYS A 53 -8.63 -1.06 -6.53
CA CYS A 53 -9.84 -0.25 -6.66
C CYS A 53 -10.91 -0.88 -7.57
N LYS A 54 -10.82 -2.19 -7.82
CA LYS A 54 -11.76 -2.88 -8.70
C LYS A 54 -13.16 -2.91 -8.07
N GLY A 55 -14.16 -2.53 -8.86
CA GLY A 55 -15.58 -2.66 -8.52
C GLY A 55 -16.35 -3.18 -9.73
N GLN A 56 -17.55 -3.68 -9.49
CA GLN A 56 -18.44 -4.17 -10.54
C GLN A 56 -19.47 -3.09 -10.92
N ILE A 57 -19.52 -2.74 -12.20
CA ILE A 57 -20.58 -1.92 -12.77
C ILE A 57 -21.79 -2.84 -12.99
N ILE A 58 -22.87 -2.55 -12.26
CA ILE A 58 -24.16 -3.23 -12.40
C ILE A 58 -24.99 -2.56 -13.51
N ASP A 59 -24.92 -1.23 -13.59
CA ASP A 59 -25.58 -0.43 -14.62
C ASP A 59 -24.74 0.81 -14.95
N GLY A 60 -24.82 1.27 -16.19
CA GLY A 60 -24.06 2.41 -16.71
C GLY A 60 -22.72 2.08 -17.35
N THR A 61 -21.95 3.12 -17.73
CA THR A 61 -20.69 2.98 -18.47
C THR A 61 -19.61 3.95 -18.00
N VAL A 62 -18.34 3.55 -18.16
CA VAL A 62 -17.17 4.36 -17.82
C VAL A 62 -16.18 4.42 -18.98
N ALA A 63 -15.41 5.49 -19.04
CA ALA A 63 -14.25 5.67 -19.90
C ALA A 63 -12.97 5.78 -19.08
N TYR A 64 -11.82 5.62 -19.74
CA TYR A 64 -10.48 5.72 -19.15
C TYR A 64 -9.66 6.77 -19.90
N PRO A 65 -9.99 8.07 -19.77
CA PRO A 65 -9.41 9.12 -20.63
C PRO A 65 -7.96 9.49 -20.28
N TYR A 66 -7.48 9.14 -19.08
CA TYR A 66 -6.16 9.57 -18.59
C TYR A 66 -5.10 8.48 -18.67
N ASN A 67 -5.38 7.30 -18.11
CA ASN A 67 -4.45 6.16 -18.15
C ASN A 67 -5.22 4.87 -18.45
N PRO A 68 -4.60 3.92 -19.16
CA PRO A 68 -5.19 2.60 -19.36
C PRO A 68 -5.30 1.84 -18.02
N PRO A 69 -6.35 1.03 -17.83
CA PRO A 69 -6.50 0.21 -16.64
C PRO A 69 -5.69 -1.09 -16.79
N GLU A 70 -4.36 -1.01 -16.63
CA GLU A 70 -3.44 -2.13 -16.88
C GLU A 70 -3.76 -3.40 -16.07
N ALA A 71 -4.27 -3.25 -14.85
CA ALA A 71 -4.64 -4.37 -13.98
C ALA A 71 -6.07 -4.91 -14.21
N LEU A 72 -6.68 -4.60 -15.36
CA LEU A 72 -8.00 -5.07 -15.75
C LEU A 72 -7.92 -5.85 -17.06
N SER A 73 -8.10 -7.17 -16.98
CA SER A 73 -8.15 -8.03 -18.16
C SER A 73 -9.41 -7.81 -18.99
N ASP A 74 -9.37 -8.20 -20.26
CA ASP A 74 -10.53 -8.15 -21.15
C ASP A 74 -11.70 -8.99 -20.63
N SER A 75 -11.40 -10.15 -20.01
CA SER A 75 -12.41 -11.02 -19.42
C SER A 75 -13.12 -10.38 -18.22
N GLU A 76 -12.38 -9.68 -17.37
CA GLU A 76 -12.94 -8.95 -16.23
C GLU A 76 -13.76 -7.75 -16.69
N ARG A 77 -13.27 -7.01 -17.70
CA ARG A 77 -14.00 -5.91 -18.33
C ARG A 77 -15.32 -6.40 -18.93
N ALA A 78 -15.31 -7.53 -19.65
CA ALA A 78 -16.52 -8.14 -20.19
C ALA A 78 -17.51 -8.60 -19.10
N ALA A 79 -17.01 -8.96 -17.91
CA ALA A 79 -17.80 -9.28 -16.73
C ALA A 79 -18.25 -8.03 -15.92
N GLY A 80 -18.09 -6.82 -16.48
CA GLY A 80 -18.51 -5.56 -15.86
C GLY A 80 -17.57 -5.03 -14.78
N GLN A 81 -16.36 -5.56 -14.64
CA GLN A 81 -15.38 -5.03 -13.69
C GLN A 81 -14.74 -3.73 -14.21
N ALA A 82 -14.44 -2.80 -13.30
CA ALA A 82 -13.81 -1.51 -13.60
C ALA A 82 -12.79 -1.09 -12.53
N LEU A 83 -11.71 -0.40 -12.93
CA LEU A 83 -10.75 0.19 -12.01
C LEU A 83 -11.15 1.63 -11.69
N LEU A 84 -11.77 1.82 -10.53
CA LEU A 84 -12.42 3.08 -10.15
C LEU A 84 -11.46 4.27 -10.00
N CYS A 85 -10.16 4.00 -9.81
CA CYS A 85 -9.14 5.05 -9.72
C CYS A 85 -8.81 5.71 -11.07
N GLN A 86 -9.16 5.06 -12.18
CA GLN A 86 -8.95 5.58 -13.55
C GLN A 86 -10.26 5.72 -14.34
N ALA A 87 -11.36 5.14 -13.84
CA ALA A 87 -12.68 5.21 -14.47
C ALA A 87 -13.31 6.59 -14.28
N VAL A 88 -13.68 7.24 -15.39
CA VAL A 88 -14.53 8.45 -15.44
C VAL A 88 -15.90 8.02 -15.97
N PRO A 89 -17.01 8.32 -15.27
CA PRO A 89 -18.35 7.96 -15.74
C PRO A 89 -18.68 8.61 -17.09
N ALA A 90 -19.32 7.84 -17.97
CA ALA A 90 -19.94 8.33 -19.22
C ALA A 90 -21.48 8.34 -19.13
N SER A 91 -22.02 7.78 -18.04
CA SER A 91 -23.43 7.81 -17.63
C SER A 91 -23.50 7.75 -16.11
N ASP A 92 -24.70 7.87 -15.54
CA ASP A 92 -24.93 7.47 -14.15
C ASP A 92 -24.58 5.99 -13.97
N LEU A 93 -24.15 5.61 -12.77
CA LEU A 93 -23.65 4.27 -12.46
C LEU A 93 -24.39 3.65 -11.27
N THR A 94 -24.66 2.35 -11.37
CA THR A 94 -24.90 1.50 -10.20
C THR A 94 -23.67 0.61 -9.99
N LEU A 95 -23.05 0.69 -8.82
CA LEU A 95 -21.76 0.08 -8.54
C LEU A 95 -21.85 -0.92 -7.37
N ALA A 96 -21.49 -2.18 -7.59
CA ALA A 96 -21.26 -3.14 -6.52
C ALA A 96 -19.77 -3.13 -6.12
N ILE A 97 -19.50 -2.71 -4.89
CA ILE A 97 -18.16 -2.69 -4.32
C ILE A 97 -18.24 -2.81 -2.79
N ARG A 98 -17.25 -3.48 -2.20
CA ARG A 98 -17.15 -3.62 -0.74
C ARG A 98 -16.48 -2.39 -0.14
N GLU A 99 -17.17 -1.72 0.77
CA GLU A 99 -16.59 -0.62 1.55
C GLU A 99 -15.62 -1.13 2.63
N VAL A 100 -14.67 -0.28 3.00
CA VAL A 100 -13.74 -0.50 4.11
C VAL A 100 -14.23 0.25 5.34
N GLU A 101 -15.25 -0.29 5.99
CA GLU A 101 -15.92 0.36 7.13
C GLU A 101 -14.97 0.71 8.28
N ALA A 102 -13.88 -0.06 8.46
CA ALA A 102 -12.91 0.18 9.52
C ALA A 102 -12.29 1.59 9.49
N ILE A 103 -12.19 2.20 8.31
CA ILE A 103 -11.64 3.56 8.16
C ILE A 103 -12.73 4.64 8.14
N ALA A 104 -14.01 4.25 8.16
CA ALA A 104 -15.12 5.20 8.17
C ALA A 104 -15.08 6.03 9.47
N GLY A 105 -15.10 7.36 9.33
CA GLY A 105 -15.08 8.28 10.47
C GLY A 105 -13.69 8.69 10.96
N ILE A 106 -12.59 8.18 10.38
CA ILE A 106 -11.24 8.68 10.66
C ILE A 106 -10.98 9.92 9.78
N PRO A 107 -10.85 11.13 10.36
CA PRO A 107 -10.71 12.34 9.55
C PRO A 107 -9.32 12.43 8.92
N ILE A 108 -9.28 12.56 7.59
CA ILE A 108 -8.08 12.90 6.83
C ILE A 108 -7.76 14.37 7.09
N ARG A 109 -6.53 14.66 7.52
CA ARG A 109 -6.10 16.02 7.87
C ARG A 109 -4.76 16.35 7.24
N GLN A 110 -4.56 17.63 6.94
CA GLN A 110 -3.23 18.16 6.65
C GLN A 110 -2.60 18.71 7.93
N LEU A 111 -1.41 18.23 8.26
CA LEU A 111 -0.71 18.58 9.50
C LEU A 111 0.76 18.89 9.25
N ALA A 112 1.30 19.76 10.11
CA ALA A 112 2.74 19.98 10.22
C ALA A 112 3.33 18.95 11.18
N VAL A 113 4.42 18.31 10.77
CA VAL A 113 5.17 17.34 11.56
C VAL A 113 6.63 17.75 11.63
N LYS A 114 7.30 17.50 12.75
CA LYS A 114 8.73 17.72 12.93
C LYS A 114 9.50 16.44 12.71
N VAL A 115 10.64 16.51 12.03
CA VAL A 115 11.59 15.39 11.97
C VAL A 115 12.21 15.17 13.34
N ALA A 116 11.75 14.15 14.06
CA ALA A 116 12.20 13.84 15.41
C ALA A 116 13.50 13.02 15.39
N ALA A 117 13.60 12.05 14.47
CA ALA A 117 14.79 11.22 14.33
C ALA A 117 14.98 10.73 12.88
N LYS A 118 16.22 10.36 12.58
CA LYS A 118 16.64 9.73 11.33
C LYS A 118 17.58 8.57 11.67
N HIS A 119 17.25 7.36 11.27
CA HIS A 119 18.11 6.19 11.46
C HIS A 119 18.35 5.48 10.13
N ARG A 120 19.62 5.28 9.77
CA ARG A 120 19.96 4.53 8.56
C ARG A 120 19.80 3.04 8.85
N LEU A 121 18.79 2.40 8.26
CA LEU A 121 18.49 0.98 8.48
C LEU A 121 19.37 0.07 7.61
N CYS A 122 19.64 0.49 6.37
CA CYS A 122 20.64 -0.09 5.48
C CYS A 122 21.15 0.99 4.51
N ASP A 123 21.95 0.61 3.50
CA ASP A 123 22.59 1.58 2.62
C ASP A 123 21.62 2.52 1.90
N ASP A 124 20.47 2.03 1.51
CA ASP A 124 19.49 2.80 0.77
C ASP A 124 18.16 2.92 1.50
N VAL A 125 18.03 2.57 2.79
CA VAL A 125 16.79 2.77 3.56
C VAL A 125 17.04 3.60 4.82
N MET A 126 16.26 4.66 4.96
CA MET A 126 16.22 5.55 6.13
C MET A 126 14.90 5.36 6.88
N GLU A 127 14.96 5.12 8.18
CA GLU A 127 13.83 5.33 9.09
C GLU A 127 13.72 6.82 9.39
N LEU A 128 12.57 7.40 9.11
CA LEU A 128 12.24 8.78 9.46
C LEU A 128 11.12 8.77 10.50
N LYS A 129 11.40 9.29 11.69
CA LYS A 129 10.38 9.43 12.74
C LYS A 129 9.82 10.86 12.74
N LEU A 130 8.52 10.99 12.51
CA LEU A 130 7.83 12.26 12.38
C LEU A 130 6.92 12.52 13.58
N LEU A 131 7.14 13.63 14.28
CA LEU A 131 6.34 14.03 15.44
C LEU A 131 5.28 15.06 15.04
N PRO A 132 3.98 14.77 15.16
CA PRO A 132 2.92 15.75 14.93
C PRO A 132 3.04 16.97 15.84
N ALA A 133 2.87 18.17 15.28
CA ALA A 133 3.06 19.43 16.03
C ALA A 133 2.03 19.66 17.15
N ARG A 134 0.83 19.07 17.04
CA ARG A 134 -0.20 19.07 18.08
C ARG A 134 -0.33 17.67 18.63
N ARG A 135 -0.32 17.53 19.96
CA ARG A 135 -0.63 16.28 20.69
C ARG A 135 -2.11 15.86 20.59
N GLU A 136 -2.86 16.36 19.62
CA GLU A 136 -4.17 15.76 19.33
C GLU A 136 -3.90 14.31 18.92
N ALA A 137 -4.70 13.38 19.46
CA ALA A 137 -4.61 11.98 19.10
C ALA A 137 -4.71 11.85 17.58
N PHE A 138 -3.58 11.56 16.95
CA PHE A 138 -3.53 11.29 15.53
C PHE A 138 -3.98 9.85 15.35
N ASN A 139 -5.28 9.69 15.13
CA ASN A 139 -5.90 8.38 14.93
C ASN A 139 -5.60 7.90 13.52
N TYR A 140 -4.97 6.75 13.42
CA TYR A 140 -4.77 5.99 12.18
C TYR A 140 -4.87 4.50 12.50
N LEU A 141 -5.06 3.68 11.47
CA LEU A 141 -4.98 2.23 11.57
C LEU A 141 -3.64 1.73 11.03
N PRO A 142 -3.08 0.66 11.61
CA PRO A 142 -1.85 0.04 11.09
C PRO A 142 -2.03 -0.38 9.63
N GLY A 143 -0.99 -0.14 8.83
CA GLY A 143 -0.97 -0.38 7.39
C GLY A 143 -1.42 0.81 6.53
N GLN A 144 -2.00 1.87 7.14
CA GLN A 144 -2.25 3.13 6.45
C GLN A 144 -0.95 3.87 6.08
N TYR A 145 -1.08 4.82 5.16
CA TYR A 145 0.02 5.65 4.69
C TYR A 145 -0.27 7.15 4.88
N LEU A 146 0.73 7.97 4.60
CA LEU A 146 0.62 9.42 4.53
C LEU A 146 1.22 9.95 3.23
N ASP A 147 0.73 11.09 2.77
CA ASP A 147 1.39 11.86 1.72
C ASP A 147 2.29 12.93 2.34
N ILE A 148 3.56 12.98 1.95
CA ILE A 148 4.40 14.16 2.14
C ILE A 148 4.01 15.19 1.08
N LEU A 149 3.64 16.39 1.53
CA LEU A 149 3.26 17.50 0.66
C LEU A 149 4.51 18.30 0.28
N LEU A 150 4.79 18.35 -1.02
CA LEU A 150 5.95 19.02 -1.61
C LEU A 150 5.52 20.29 -2.36
N PRO A 151 6.47 21.18 -2.70
CA PRO A 151 6.19 22.33 -3.58
C PRO A 151 5.50 21.93 -4.89
N GLU A 152 4.83 22.88 -5.51
CA GLU A 152 4.13 22.70 -6.80
C GLU A 152 3.00 21.66 -6.75
N GLY A 153 2.46 21.37 -5.57
CA GLY A 153 1.37 20.40 -5.38
C GLY A 153 1.79 18.94 -5.49
N LYS A 154 3.10 18.66 -5.60
CA LYS A 154 3.62 17.29 -5.65
C LYS A 154 3.40 16.57 -4.32
N ARG A 155 3.17 15.26 -4.40
CA ARG A 155 2.92 14.38 -3.26
C ARG A 155 3.82 13.16 -3.31
N ARG A 156 4.19 12.62 -2.15
CA ARG A 156 4.92 11.35 -2.02
C ARG A 156 4.29 10.51 -0.92
N ALA A 157 3.73 9.37 -1.31
CA ALA A 157 3.14 8.42 -0.39
C ALA A 157 4.21 7.59 0.33
N PHE A 158 4.08 7.44 1.65
CA PHE A 158 4.87 6.52 2.46
C PHE A 158 3.97 5.87 3.52
N SER A 159 4.00 4.54 3.61
CA SER A 159 3.28 3.82 4.66
C SER A 159 3.85 4.12 6.03
N ILE A 160 2.95 4.19 7.01
CA ILE A 160 3.31 4.33 8.42
C ILE A 160 3.79 2.95 8.91
N ALA A 161 5.00 2.92 9.43
CA ALA A 161 5.76 1.71 9.72
C ALA A 161 5.61 1.20 11.16
N ASN A 162 4.89 1.92 12.01
CA ASN A 162 4.61 1.56 13.39
C ASN A 162 3.10 1.44 13.64
N ALA A 163 2.72 0.60 14.61
CA ALA A 163 1.35 0.57 15.12
C ALA A 163 1.03 1.85 15.93
N PRO A 164 -0.24 2.29 16.02
CA PRO A 164 -0.63 3.48 16.80
C PRO A 164 -0.24 3.44 18.28
N SER A 165 -0.07 2.24 18.85
CA SER A 165 0.38 2.00 20.22
C SER A 165 1.91 2.15 20.41
N HIS A 166 2.68 2.19 19.33
CA HIS A 166 4.15 2.18 19.34
C HIS A 166 4.71 3.62 19.21
N GLY A 167 4.51 4.42 20.27
CA GLY A 167 5.09 5.75 20.41
C GLY A 167 4.16 6.89 19.95
N ASP A 168 4.70 8.11 19.95
CA ASP A 168 4.01 9.34 19.54
C ASP A 168 4.46 9.86 18.16
N THR A 169 5.26 9.06 17.45
CA THR A 169 5.77 9.36 16.10
C THR A 169 5.06 8.55 15.02
N LEU A 170 5.09 9.09 13.80
CA LEU A 170 4.81 8.36 12.57
C LEU A 170 6.15 7.95 11.96
N ASP A 171 6.42 6.66 11.92
CA ASP A 171 7.68 6.12 11.42
C ASP A 171 7.53 5.78 9.94
N LEU A 172 8.52 6.13 9.11
CA LEU A 172 8.50 5.83 7.68
C LEU A 172 9.80 5.09 7.30
N HIS A 173 9.71 4.07 6.46
CA HIS A 173 10.88 3.46 5.82
C HIS A 173 11.04 4.00 4.40
N ILE A 174 12.02 4.86 4.20
CA ILE A 174 12.22 5.60 2.95
C ILE A 174 13.40 4.99 2.21
N ARG A 175 13.15 4.37 1.04
CA ARG A 175 14.21 3.92 0.14
C ARG A 175 14.74 5.08 -0.69
N ARG A 176 16.07 5.21 -0.79
CA ARG A 176 16.75 6.19 -1.64
C ARG A 176 16.55 5.83 -3.10
N VAL A 177 15.95 6.74 -3.85
CA VAL A 177 15.90 6.69 -5.32
C VAL A 177 16.76 7.82 -5.89
N SER A 178 17.74 7.47 -6.71
CA SER A 178 18.58 8.46 -7.42
C SER A 178 17.72 9.31 -8.35
N GLY A 179 17.85 10.64 -8.26
CA GLY A 179 16.96 11.56 -8.98
C GLY A 179 15.53 11.63 -8.43
N GLY A 180 15.24 10.94 -7.32
CA GLY A 180 13.91 10.84 -6.71
C GLY A 180 13.43 12.08 -5.96
N GLY A 181 14.16 13.20 -6.05
CA GLY A 181 13.87 14.48 -5.41
C GLY A 181 13.81 14.36 -3.89
N PHE A 182 12.62 14.06 -3.36
CA PHE A 182 12.38 13.96 -1.92
C PHE A 182 13.18 12.83 -1.25
N THR A 183 13.24 11.63 -1.85
CA THR A 183 13.96 10.51 -1.21
C THR A 183 15.46 10.79 -1.12
N GLN A 184 16.03 11.53 -2.07
CA GLN A 184 17.43 11.94 -2.01
C GLN A 184 17.62 13.03 -0.96
N PHE A 185 16.75 14.04 -0.95
CA PHE A 185 16.72 15.10 0.06
C PHE A 185 16.66 14.54 1.49
N VAL A 186 15.88 13.47 1.74
CA VAL A 186 15.83 12.79 3.05
C VAL A 186 17.21 12.31 3.49
N PHE A 187 18.04 11.79 2.59
CA PHE A 187 19.36 11.27 2.93
C PHE A 187 20.39 12.39 3.07
N ASP A 188 20.40 13.31 2.13
CA ASP A 188 21.53 14.23 1.94
C ASP A 188 21.33 15.57 2.68
N GLU A 189 20.10 16.04 2.84
CA GLU A 189 19.83 17.45 3.22
C GLU A 189 18.86 17.62 4.41
N LEU A 190 17.87 16.73 4.58
CA LEU A 190 16.82 16.84 5.60
C LEU A 190 17.43 16.81 7.01
N ARG A 191 17.12 17.82 7.82
CA ARG A 191 17.67 17.98 9.17
C ARG A 191 16.68 17.62 10.27
N LEU A 192 17.20 17.22 11.44
CA LEU A 192 16.38 17.07 12.64
C LEU A 192 15.71 18.41 13.01
N GLY A 193 14.50 18.36 13.52
CA GLY A 193 13.67 19.51 13.86
C GLY A 193 13.01 20.21 12.67
N GLN A 194 13.40 19.87 11.43
CA GLN A 194 12.77 20.44 10.23
C GLN A 194 11.28 20.07 10.17
N VAL A 195 10.47 21.03 9.73
CA VAL A 195 9.02 20.83 9.60
C VAL A 195 8.69 20.35 8.19
N LEU A 196 7.91 19.27 8.11
CA LEU A 196 7.29 18.78 6.89
C LEU A 196 5.77 18.97 6.98
N ARG A 197 5.09 19.08 5.85
CA ARG A 197 3.63 19.05 5.77
C ARG A 197 3.20 17.69 5.23
N ILE A 198 2.19 17.10 5.85
CA ILE A 198 1.64 15.81 5.43
C ILE A 198 0.13 15.87 5.28
N GLU A 199 -0.44 14.92 4.54
CA GLU A 199 -1.86 14.60 4.53
C GLU A 199 -2.05 13.14 4.96
N ALA A 200 -2.82 12.91 6.03
CA ALA A 200 -2.92 11.61 6.68
C ALA A 200 -4.16 11.48 7.60
N PRO A 201 -4.59 10.26 7.96
CA PRO A 201 -4.13 8.99 7.38
C PRO A 201 -4.82 8.69 6.04
N LEU A 202 -4.15 7.91 5.20
CA LEU A 202 -4.63 7.51 3.88
C LEU A 202 -4.55 5.99 3.72
N GLY A 203 -5.33 5.44 2.79
CA GLY A 203 -5.23 4.04 2.40
C GLY A 203 -6.19 3.12 3.14
N THR A 204 -6.41 1.96 2.52
CA THR A 204 -7.41 0.96 2.93
C THR A 204 -6.80 -0.38 3.33
N PHE A 205 -5.47 -0.49 3.25
CA PHE A 205 -4.67 -1.65 3.66
C PHE A 205 -4.55 -1.70 5.18
N VAL A 206 -5.61 -2.17 5.84
CA VAL A 206 -5.70 -2.25 7.31
C VAL A 206 -6.09 -3.66 7.72
N PRO A 207 -5.65 -4.16 8.89
CA PRO A 207 -5.97 -5.51 9.32
C PRO A 207 -7.48 -5.67 9.50
N ARG A 208 -7.98 -6.87 9.19
CA ARG A 208 -9.36 -7.25 9.47
C ARG A 208 -9.38 -7.91 10.84
N GLU A 209 -10.08 -7.26 11.77
CA GLU A 209 -10.23 -7.74 13.14
C GLU A 209 -11.15 -8.96 13.20
N GLY A 210 -10.91 -9.82 14.19
CA GLY A 210 -11.71 -11.02 14.43
C GLY A 210 -11.32 -12.23 13.56
N GLY A 211 -11.94 -13.37 13.87
CA GLY A 211 -11.70 -14.66 13.22
C GLY A 211 -10.50 -15.44 13.77
N ASP A 212 -10.38 -16.68 13.31
CA ASP A 212 -9.38 -17.68 13.71
C ASP A 212 -8.44 -18.08 12.55
N ARG A 213 -8.69 -17.55 11.34
CA ARG A 213 -7.92 -17.87 10.13
C ARG A 213 -6.44 -17.51 10.30
N PRO A 214 -5.48 -18.39 9.97
CA PRO A 214 -4.08 -18.00 9.93
C PRO A 214 -3.84 -16.85 8.95
N ILE A 215 -2.83 -16.03 9.22
CA ILE A 215 -2.47 -14.86 8.41
C ILE A 215 -1.13 -15.09 7.73
N VAL A 216 -1.07 -14.89 6.42
CA VAL A 216 0.18 -14.71 5.68
C VAL A 216 0.43 -13.22 5.48
N LEU A 217 1.59 -12.73 5.92
CA LEU A 217 2.05 -11.36 5.71
C LEU A 217 3.26 -11.38 4.79
N MET A 218 3.11 -10.92 3.55
CA MET A 218 4.15 -10.97 2.52
C MET A 218 4.66 -9.56 2.19
N ALA A 219 5.92 -9.29 2.50
CA ALA A 219 6.58 -8.02 2.23
C ALA A 219 7.62 -8.14 1.11
N GLY A 220 7.79 -7.06 0.34
CA GLY A 220 8.92 -6.87 -0.59
C GLY A 220 9.64 -5.56 -0.32
N GLY A 221 10.94 -5.60 -0.03
CA GLY A 221 11.75 -4.39 0.22
C GLY A 221 11.16 -3.50 1.33
N THR A 222 10.93 -2.21 1.04
CA THR A 222 10.29 -1.27 1.99
C THR A 222 8.80 -1.50 2.19
N GLY A 223 8.17 -2.39 1.42
CA GLY A 223 6.82 -2.87 1.73
C GLY A 223 6.71 -3.59 3.08
N PHE A 224 7.83 -3.86 3.75
CA PHE A 224 7.84 -4.27 5.14
C PHE A 224 7.30 -3.20 6.12
N ALA A 225 7.33 -1.91 5.79
CA ALA A 225 6.82 -0.84 6.66
C ALA A 225 5.37 -1.08 7.14
N PRO A 226 4.35 -1.16 6.26
CA PRO A 226 2.98 -1.40 6.72
C PRO A 226 2.79 -2.81 7.29
N ILE A 227 3.57 -3.81 6.85
CA ILE A 227 3.53 -5.16 7.43
C ILE A 227 4.01 -5.14 8.88
N LYS A 228 5.09 -4.42 9.20
CA LYS A 228 5.58 -4.22 10.57
C LYS A 228 4.48 -3.60 11.44
N ALA A 229 3.83 -2.52 10.97
CA ALA A 229 2.74 -1.89 11.70
C ALA A 229 1.58 -2.86 11.99
N ILE A 230 1.20 -3.69 11.01
CA ILE A 230 0.16 -4.71 11.18
C ILE A 230 0.59 -5.78 12.18
N VAL A 231 1.82 -6.29 12.10
CA VAL A 231 2.32 -7.31 13.04
C VAL A 231 2.36 -6.74 14.46
N GLU A 232 2.91 -5.54 14.67
CA GLU A 232 2.95 -4.88 15.98
C GLU A 232 1.55 -4.76 16.58
N HIS A 233 0.58 -4.27 15.80
CA HIS A 233 -0.80 -4.15 16.26
C HIS A 233 -1.43 -5.50 16.62
N LEU A 234 -1.21 -6.53 15.82
CA LEU A 234 -1.75 -7.87 16.08
C LEU A 234 -1.14 -8.51 17.33
N LEU A 235 0.16 -8.28 17.58
CA LEU A 235 0.85 -8.76 18.77
C LEU A 235 0.42 -8.00 20.02
N ASP A 236 0.26 -6.68 19.95
CA ASP A 236 -0.25 -5.85 21.05
C ASP A 236 -1.67 -6.24 21.46
N ARG A 237 -2.47 -6.76 20.52
CA ARG A 237 -3.82 -7.30 20.78
C ARG A 237 -3.81 -8.78 21.20
N HIS A 238 -2.64 -9.36 21.42
CA HIS A 238 -2.45 -10.75 21.82
C HIS A 238 -3.19 -11.74 20.92
N THR A 239 -3.13 -11.53 19.60
CA THR A 239 -3.78 -12.43 18.65
C THR A 239 -3.36 -13.88 18.86
N GLN A 240 -4.33 -14.79 18.79
CA GLN A 240 -4.08 -16.24 18.84
C GLN A 240 -3.93 -16.86 17.44
N ARG A 241 -4.19 -16.06 16.39
CA ARG A 241 -4.05 -16.49 15.00
C ARG A 241 -2.58 -16.77 14.70
N ALA A 242 -2.30 -17.80 13.90
CA ALA A 242 -0.95 -18.02 13.41
C ALA A 242 -0.54 -16.91 12.43
N LEU A 243 0.63 -16.32 12.62
CA LEU A 243 1.18 -15.26 11.77
C LEU A 243 2.40 -15.81 11.01
N HIS A 244 2.31 -15.84 9.68
CA HIS A 244 3.40 -16.26 8.81
C HIS A 244 3.95 -15.06 8.04
N ILE A 245 5.10 -14.56 8.46
CA ILE A 245 5.74 -13.36 7.89
C ILE A 245 6.78 -13.81 6.87
N TYR A 246 6.55 -13.46 5.60
CA TYR A 246 7.49 -13.66 4.51
C TYR A 246 8.06 -12.32 4.07
N TRP A 247 9.37 -12.16 4.09
CA TRP A 247 10.01 -10.94 3.62
C TRP A 247 10.97 -11.24 2.47
N GLY A 248 10.56 -10.80 1.28
CA GLY A 248 11.32 -10.90 0.04
C GLY A 248 12.28 -9.72 -0.14
N ALA A 249 13.53 -10.06 -0.45
CA ALA A 249 14.61 -9.14 -0.74
C ALA A 249 15.49 -9.67 -1.89
N ARG A 250 16.41 -8.84 -2.39
CA ARG A 250 17.46 -9.31 -3.33
C ARG A 250 18.61 -9.91 -2.55
N HIS A 251 19.15 -9.13 -1.61
CA HIS A 251 20.28 -9.51 -0.77
C HIS A 251 19.92 -9.44 0.72
N VAL A 252 20.73 -10.06 1.57
CA VAL A 252 20.52 -10.04 3.04
C VAL A 252 20.46 -8.61 3.59
N SER A 253 21.26 -7.69 3.05
CA SER A 253 21.30 -6.28 3.47
C SER A 253 19.97 -5.53 3.26
N ASP A 254 19.11 -6.01 2.36
CA ASP A 254 17.77 -5.46 2.14
C ASP A 254 16.75 -5.90 3.20
N LEU A 255 17.07 -6.91 4.03
CA LEU A 255 16.27 -7.36 5.18
C LEU A 255 16.63 -6.55 6.43
N TYR A 256 16.56 -5.22 6.32
CA TYR A 256 17.16 -4.24 7.22
C TYR A 256 16.60 -4.23 8.67
N LEU A 257 15.53 -4.99 8.95
CA LEU A 257 14.98 -5.22 10.30
C LEU A 257 14.77 -6.72 10.57
N GLU A 258 15.58 -7.59 9.97
CA GLU A 258 15.47 -9.05 10.14
C GLU A 258 15.47 -9.48 11.61
N GLN A 259 16.31 -8.86 12.45
CA GLN A 259 16.40 -9.22 13.86
C GLN A 259 15.12 -8.92 14.65
N LEU A 260 14.35 -7.91 14.25
CA LEU A 260 13.02 -7.64 14.81
C LEU A 260 12.05 -8.78 14.49
N CYS A 261 12.05 -9.27 13.26
CA CYS A 261 11.19 -10.40 12.88
C CYS A 261 11.57 -11.68 13.64
N ARG A 262 12.88 -11.92 13.80
CA ARG A 262 13.40 -13.06 14.57
C ARG A 262 13.04 -12.96 16.05
N SER A 263 13.07 -11.76 16.63
CA SER A 263 12.65 -11.56 18.02
C SER A 263 11.15 -11.80 18.21
N TRP A 264 10.30 -11.37 17.27
CA TRP A 264 8.88 -11.71 17.31
C TRP A 264 8.64 -13.21 17.28
N GLN A 265 9.30 -13.95 16.38
CA GLN A 265 9.21 -15.42 16.32
C GLN A 265 9.70 -16.09 17.62
N ALA A 266 10.76 -15.58 18.24
CA ALA A 266 11.30 -16.14 19.48
C ALA A 266 10.36 -15.91 20.67
N SER A 267 9.72 -14.74 20.74
CA SER A 267 8.85 -14.35 21.86
C SER A 267 7.40 -14.83 21.71
N HIS A 268 6.95 -15.15 20.49
CA HIS A 268 5.55 -15.50 20.22
C HIS A 268 5.44 -16.84 19.49
N PRO A 269 4.87 -17.89 20.13
CA PRO A 269 4.85 -19.24 19.57
C PRO A 269 4.04 -19.35 18.27
N ASN A 270 3.07 -18.46 18.07
CA ASN A 270 2.21 -18.37 16.88
C ASN A 270 2.82 -17.55 15.73
N VAL A 271 4.02 -16.97 15.88
CA VAL A 271 4.71 -16.22 14.82
C VAL A 271 5.75 -17.10 14.13
N ARG A 272 5.77 -17.08 12.80
CA ARG A 272 6.81 -17.68 11.96
C ARG A 272 7.34 -16.65 10.98
N TYR A 273 8.65 -16.55 10.86
CA TYR A 273 9.34 -15.65 9.95
C TYR A 273 10.18 -16.44 8.94
N THR A 274 9.93 -16.19 7.65
CA THR A 274 10.60 -16.82 6.53
C THR A 274 11.24 -15.75 5.63
N PRO A 275 12.56 -15.49 5.78
CA PRO A 275 13.26 -14.57 4.88
C PRO A 275 13.52 -15.23 3.52
N VAL A 276 13.30 -14.47 2.44
CA VAL A 276 13.43 -14.96 1.07
C VAL A 276 14.31 -14.02 0.24
N LEU A 277 15.32 -14.58 -0.42
CA LEU A 277 16.28 -13.86 -1.26
C LEU A 277 16.16 -14.29 -2.72
N SER A 278 15.80 -13.35 -3.58
CA SER A 278 15.72 -13.58 -5.03
C SER A 278 17.10 -13.78 -5.67
N GLU A 279 18.15 -13.17 -5.11
CA GLU A 279 19.53 -13.25 -5.59
C GLU A 279 20.46 -13.91 -4.56
N ALA A 280 19.98 -14.97 -3.91
CA ALA A 280 20.77 -15.71 -2.90
C ALA A 280 22.03 -16.36 -3.51
N THR A 281 23.19 -16.04 -2.93
CA THR A 281 24.44 -16.77 -3.17
C THR A 281 24.34 -18.22 -2.68
N ALA A 282 25.28 -19.07 -3.12
CA ALA A 282 25.31 -20.47 -2.71
C ALA A 282 25.41 -20.65 -1.18
N LEU A 283 26.15 -19.77 -0.50
CA LEU A 283 26.30 -19.81 0.96
C LEU A 283 25.02 -19.38 1.68
N GLU A 284 24.34 -18.35 1.19
CA GLU A 284 23.11 -17.82 1.80
C GLU A 284 21.94 -18.81 1.69
N ARG A 285 21.92 -19.67 0.68
CA ARG A 285 20.85 -20.69 0.50
C ARG A 285 20.74 -21.69 1.66
N ASN A 286 21.75 -21.77 2.53
CA ASN A 286 21.69 -22.59 3.74
C ASN A 286 20.83 -21.95 4.85
N GLN A 287 20.67 -20.63 4.83
CA GLN A 287 20.00 -19.86 5.89
C GLN A 287 18.73 -19.16 5.38
N TYR A 288 18.66 -18.88 4.09
CA TYR A 288 17.61 -18.11 3.45
C TYR A 288 16.91 -18.94 2.36
N ARG A 289 15.59 -18.77 2.23
CA ARG A 289 14.88 -19.29 1.06
C ARG A 289 15.36 -18.54 -0.18
N SER A 290 15.42 -19.22 -1.32
CA SER A 290 15.81 -18.60 -2.58
C SER A 290 14.64 -18.59 -3.56
N GLY A 291 14.53 -17.50 -4.32
CA GLY A 291 13.52 -17.31 -5.37
C GLY A 291 12.50 -16.22 -5.05
N PRO A 292 11.42 -16.13 -5.84
CA PRO A 292 10.34 -15.17 -5.60
C PRO A 292 9.59 -15.48 -4.29
N VAL A 293 9.28 -14.44 -3.51
CA VAL A 293 8.65 -14.59 -2.19
C VAL A 293 7.28 -15.27 -2.23
N HIS A 294 6.47 -15.04 -3.27
CA HIS A 294 5.15 -15.67 -3.42
C HIS A 294 5.25 -17.18 -3.67
N GLU A 295 6.30 -17.66 -4.35
CA GLU A 295 6.54 -19.09 -4.52
C GLU A 295 6.95 -19.75 -3.20
N ALA A 296 7.70 -19.05 -2.34
CA ALA A 296 8.03 -19.54 -1.01
C ALA A 296 6.77 -19.73 -0.16
N VAL A 297 5.80 -18.81 -0.23
CA VAL A 297 4.49 -18.95 0.41
C VAL A 297 3.78 -20.21 -0.10
N LEU A 298 3.68 -20.39 -1.43
CA LEU A 298 2.96 -21.53 -2.02
C LEU A 298 3.64 -22.88 -1.79
N LYS A 299 4.97 -22.89 -1.61
CA LYS A 299 5.70 -24.10 -1.24
C LYS A 299 5.33 -24.58 0.16
N ASP A 300 5.15 -23.65 1.09
CA ASP A 300 4.74 -23.97 2.46
C ASP A 300 3.22 -24.20 2.55
N PHE A 301 2.43 -23.46 1.75
CA PHE A 301 0.97 -23.49 1.73
C PHE A 301 0.42 -23.60 0.29
N PRO A 302 0.30 -24.82 -0.26
CA PRO A 302 -0.23 -25.04 -1.60
C PRO A 302 -1.73 -24.70 -1.75
N ASP A 303 -2.47 -24.64 -0.64
CA ASP A 303 -3.87 -24.23 -0.57
C ASP A 303 -4.03 -23.09 0.44
N LEU A 304 -4.53 -21.95 -0.03
CA LEU A 304 -4.72 -20.72 0.75
C LEU A 304 -6.19 -20.47 1.12
N SER A 305 -7.09 -21.43 0.86
CA SER A 305 -8.53 -21.33 1.13
C SER A 305 -8.89 -20.96 2.58
N ARG A 306 -7.99 -21.23 3.53
CA ARG A 306 -8.16 -20.96 4.97
C ARG A 306 -7.43 -19.73 5.50
N PHE A 307 -6.66 -19.02 4.67
CA PHE A 307 -5.84 -17.90 5.09
C PHE A 307 -6.50 -16.55 4.85
N ASP A 308 -6.09 -15.55 5.63
CA ASP A 308 -6.13 -14.16 5.21
C ASP A 308 -4.72 -13.76 4.77
N VAL A 309 -4.58 -13.06 3.65
CA VAL A 309 -3.26 -12.70 3.10
C VAL A 309 -3.13 -11.18 2.99
N TYR A 310 -2.04 -10.65 3.53
CA TYR A 310 -1.65 -9.24 3.46
C TYR A 310 -0.34 -9.12 2.70
N MET A 311 -0.35 -8.44 1.55
CA MET A 311 0.84 -8.27 0.73
C MET A 311 1.23 -6.80 0.61
N SER A 312 2.52 -6.48 0.65
CA SER A 312 2.97 -5.11 0.54
C SER A 312 4.34 -5.02 -0.12
N GLY A 313 4.45 -4.26 -1.21
CA GLY A 313 5.72 -4.13 -1.94
C GLY A 313 5.57 -3.64 -3.39
N PRO A 314 6.57 -3.92 -4.25
CA PRO A 314 6.57 -3.46 -5.63
C PRO A 314 5.42 -4.06 -6.47
N PRO A 315 4.86 -3.33 -7.45
CA PRO A 315 3.72 -3.79 -8.25
C PRO A 315 3.93 -5.16 -8.92
N PRO A 316 5.12 -5.47 -9.51
CA PRO A 316 5.35 -6.80 -10.08
C PRO A 316 5.23 -7.94 -9.07
N MET A 317 5.64 -7.71 -7.82
CA MET A 317 5.52 -8.70 -6.75
C MET A 317 4.07 -8.89 -6.33
N ILE A 318 3.32 -7.79 -6.18
CA ILE A 318 1.91 -7.81 -5.80
C ILE A 318 1.08 -8.53 -6.87
N GLU A 319 1.31 -8.24 -8.15
CA GLU A 319 0.55 -8.88 -9.23
C GLU A 319 0.86 -10.37 -9.34
N ALA A 320 2.13 -10.75 -9.22
CA ALA A 320 2.53 -12.16 -9.20
C ALA A 320 1.87 -12.92 -8.04
N GLY A 321 1.91 -12.34 -6.84
CA GLY A 321 1.26 -12.90 -5.64
C GLY A 321 -0.25 -13.00 -5.81
N ARG A 322 -0.93 -11.96 -6.29
CA ARG A 322 -2.38 -11.93 -6.49
C ARG A 322 -2.84 -13.09 -7.38
N ARG A 323 -2.27 -13.20 -8.57
CA ARG A 323 -2.63 -14.25 -9.53
C ARG A 323 -2.34 -15.64 -8.96
N ALA A 324 -1.16 -15.83 -8.37
CA ALA A 324 -0.74 -17.13 -7.87
C ALA A 324 -1.57 -17.59 -6.65
N PHE A 325 -1.92 -16.68 -5.74
CA PHE A 325 -2.66 -17.02 -4.53
C PHE A 325 -4.13 -17.29 -4.80
N VAL A 326 -4.77 -16.54 -5.71
CA VAL A 326 -6.14 -16.83 -6.15
C VAL A 326 -6.20 -18.19 -6.86
N ALA A 327 -5.21 -18.50 -7.71
CA ALA A 327 -5.09 -19.82 -8.33
C ALA A 327 -4.87 -20.95 -7.30
N ALA A 328 -4.34 -20.63 -6.12
CA ALA A 328 -4.20 -21.51 -4.97
C ALA A 328 -5.39 -21.44 -4.00
N ASN A 329 -6.58 -21.13 -4.51
CA ASN A 329 -7.87 -21.08 -3.79
C ASN A 329 -8.00 -20.01 -2.70
N LEU A 330 -7.13 -19.00 -2.64
CA LEU A 330 -7.36 -17.86 -1.74
C LEU A 330 -8.65 -17.13 -2.18
N PRO A 331 -9.65 -16.97 -1.29
CA PRO A 331 -10.82 -16.15 -1.63
C PRO A 331 -10.38 -14.71 -1.87
N GLU A 332 -10.82 -14.09 -2.98
CA GLU A 332 -10.41 -12.73 -3.36
C GLU A 332 -10.73 -11.71 -2.26
N ASP A 333 -11.83 -11.91 -1.52
CA ASP A 333 -12.24 -11.05 -0.41
C ASP A 333 -11.38 -11.21 0.86
N ARG A 334 -10.42 -12.14 0.84
CA ARG A 334 -9.40 -12.41 1.88
C ARG A 334 -7.98 -12.08 1.44
N LEU A 335 -7.82 -11.50 0.24
CA LEU A 335 -6.56 -10.98 -0.26
C LEU A 335 -6.52 -9.46 -0.11
N TYR A 336 -5.63 -8.96 0.73
CA TYR A 336 -5.42 -7.55 0.99
C TYR A 336 -4.02 -7.16 0.56
N TYR A 337 -3.86 -6.00 -0.07
CA TYR A 337 -2.53 -5.58 -0.52
C TYR A 337 -2.35 -4.08 -0.66
N ASP A 338 -1.09 -3.67 -0.52
CA ASP A 338 -0.59 -2.34 -0.81
C ASP A 338 0.56 -2.40 -1.83
N SER A 339 0.46 -1.62 -2.90
CA SER A 339 1.36 -1.63 -4.05
C SER A 339 2.01 -0.27 -4.20
N PHE A 340 3.33 -0.21 -4.00
CA PHE A 340 4.10 1.03 -4.11
C PHE A 340 4.54 1.27 -5.54
N ASP A 341 3.84 2.14 -6.24
CA ASP A 341 4.36 2.70 -7.49
C ASP A 341 5.29 3.88 -7.19
N TYR A 342 6.33 4.05 -8.00
CA TYR A 342 7.11 5.28 -7.94
C TYR A 342 6.26 6.42 -8.48
N ALA A 343 6.37 7.61 -7.89
CA ALA A 343 5.73 8.79 -8.46
C ALA A 343 6.16 8.97 -9.94
N PRO A 344 5.28 9.40 -10.85
CA PRO A 344 5.55 9.37 -12.30
C PRO A 344 6.85 10.06 -12.71
N ASP A 345 7.22 11.15 -12.03
CA ASP A 345 8.47 11.88 -12.27
C ASP A 345 9.71 11.09 -11.82
N VAL A 346 9.61 10.36 -10.72
CA VAL A 346 10.64 9.43 -10.23
C VAL A 346 10.79 8.23 -11.16
N LEU A 347 9.66 7.65 -11.62
CA LEU A 347 9.68 6.56 -12.58
C LEU A 347 10.32 7.00 -13.91
N ALA A 348 9.97 8.19 -14.41
CA ALA A 348 10.59 8.76 -15.60
C ALA A 348 12.10 8.97 -15.41
N ALA A 349 12.55 9.41 -14.23
CA ALA A 349 13.97 9.53 -13.92
C ALA A 349 14.68 8.16 -13.88
N LEU A 350 14.05 7.13 -13.29
CA LEU A 350 14.57 5.77 -13.26
C LEU A 350 14.68 5.15 -14.67
N ILE A 351 13.67 5.36 -15.52
CA ILE A 351 13.69 4.91 -16.92
C ILE A 351 14.85 5.59 -17.66
N ARG A 352 14.99 6.92 -17.52
CA ARG A 352 16.11 7.67 -18.11
C ARG A 352 17.48 7.15 -17.64
N ALA A 353 17.62 6.91 -16.34
CA ALA A 353 18.85 6.38 -15.75
C ALA A 353 19.17 4.95 -16.20
N ARG A 354 18.16 4.12 -16.52
CA ARG A 354 18.35 2.77 -17.09
C ARG A 354 18.69 2.78 -18.58
N SER A 355 18.20 3.76 -19.33
CA SER A 355 18.54 3.94 -20.75
C SER A 355 19.94 4.50 -20.99
N VAL A 356 20.55 5.10 -19.97
CA VAL A 356 21.96 5.51 -19.96
C VAL A 356 22.70 4.44 -19.16
N GLY A 357 23.13 3.35 -19.83
CA GLY A 357 23.90 2.28 -19.18
C GLY A 357 25.17 2.80 -18.49
N PRO A 358 25.82 1.99 -17.63
CA PRO A 358 27.08 2.40 -17.03
C PRO A 358 28.09 2.58 -18.16
N GLY A 359 28.54 3.83 -18.35
CA GLY A 359 29.59 4.18 -19.30
C GLY A 359 30.97 3.71 -18.85
#